data_AF-A0AAI8YX02-F1
#
_entry.id   AF-A0AAI8YX02-F1
#
_cell.length_a   1.000
_cell.length_b   1.000
_cell.length_c   1.000
_cell.angle_alpha   90.00
_cell.angle_beta   90.00
_cell.angle_gamma   90.00
#
_symmetry.space_group_name_H-M   'P 1'
#
loop_
_entity.id
_entity.type
_entity.pdbx_description
1 polymer ?
#
loop_
_entity_poly.entity_id
_entity_poly.type
_entity_poly.pdbx_seq_one_letter_code
_entity_poly.pdbx_strand_id
1 'polypeptide(L)'
;MAGENKPKGLFDLPTELWLDIGKKVIDEEDMIGNTTFFRKIVPPEPAIFNASDRLRAALEAYYYTTKTDILYSWRIAKFFNQWAHSIGAENLTLCNIEVVVWTKQAWEQEEQLRRSLFKTWGVEVDLEALETFGNPAWHTDEIGPGPIARRFRCVFK
;
A
#
# COMPACT_ATOMS: atom_id res chain seq x y z
N MET A 1 -46.04 18.86 6.61
CA MET A 1 -46.07 17.38 6.69
C MET A 1 -44.78 16.87 6.06
N ALA A 2 -43.75 16.62 6.86
CA ALA A 2 -42.51 16.02 6.37
C ALA A 2 -42.70 14.50 6.40
N GLY A 3 -42.98 13.91 5.24
CA GLY A 3 -42.96 12.45 5.10
C GLY A 3 -41.52 12.00 5.25
N GLU A 4 -41.22 11.36 6.38
CA GLU A 4 -39.96 10.65 6.58
C GLU A 4 -39.78 9.64 5.45
N ASN A 5 -38.86 9.93 4.52
CA ASN A 5 -38.37 8.98 3.53
C ASN A 5 -37.54 7.92 4.27
N LYS A 6 -38.21 7.05 5.03
CA LYS A 6 -37.57 5.90 5.67
C LYS A 6 -37.19 4.89 4.58
N PRO A 7 -35.93 4.46 4.50
CA PRO A 7 -35.52 3.41 3.58
C PRO A 7 -36.33 2.14 3.87
N LYS A 8 -36.99 1.58 2.85
CA LYS A 8 -37.91 0.44 3.00
C LYS A 8 -37.19 -0.91 2.90
N GLY A 9 -35.95 -0.92 2.41
CA GLY A 9 -35.05 -2.06 2.42
C GLY A 9 -33.59 -1.66 2.51
N LEU A 10 -32.71 -2.64 2.68
CA LEU A 10 -31.26 -2.44 2.79
C LEU A 10 -30.70 -1.64 1.60
N PHE A 11 -31.22 -1.86 0.39
CA PHE A 11 -30.80 -1.17 -0.84
C PHE A 11 -31.31 0.27 -0.98
N ASP A 12 -32.25 0.70 -0.14
CA ASP A 12 -32.77 2.07 -0.15
C ASP A 12 -31.95 3.02 0.76
N LEU A 13 -30.91 2.51 1.43
CA LEU A 13 -30.09 3.32 2.31
C LEU A 13 -29.41 4.47 1.53
N PRO A 14 -29.36 5.68 2.12
CA PRO A 14 -28.51 6.76 1.64
C PRO A 14 -27.06 6.32 1.39
N THR A 15 -26.43 6.91 0.38
CA THR A 15 -25.03 6.60 0.01
C THR A 15 -24.07 6.74 1.20
N GLU A 16 -24.28 7.72 2.07
CA GLU A 16 -23.44 7.94 3.27
C GLU A 16 -23.47 6.74 4.22
N LEU A 17 -24.65 6.15 4.47
CA LEU A 17 -24.78 4.97 5.33
C LEU A 17 -24.14 3.74 4.69
N TRP A 18 -24.24 3.60 3.37
CA TRP A 18 -23.55 2.53 2.64
C TRP A 18 -22.02 2.66 2.74
N LEU A 19 -21.50 3.89 2.70
CA LEU A 19 -20.07 4.15 2.89
C LEU A 19 -19.64 3.80 4.31
N ASP A 20 -20.42 4.17 5.33
CA ASP A 20 -20.09 3.85 6.73
C ASP A 20 -20.10 2.35 6.99
N ILE A 21 -21.08 1.62 6.43
CA ILE A 21 -21.10 0.16 6.47
C ILE A 21 -19.86 -0.40 5.77
N GLY A 22 -19.52 0.12 4.59
CA GLY A 22 -18.39 -0.40 3.84
C GLY A 22 -17.04 -0.16 4.50
N LYS A 23 -16.84 1.01 5.13
CA LYS A 23 -15.66 1.29 5.94
C LYS A 23 -15.55 0.35 7.13
N LYS A 24 -16.67 0.07 7.82
CA LYS A 24 -16.69 -0.90 8.92
C LYS A 24 -16.32 -2.30 8.47
N VAL A 25 -16.83 -2.75 7.31
CA VAL A 25 -16.45 -4.05 6.73
C VAL A 25 -14.94 -4.07 6.44
N ILE A 26 -14.41 -3.01 5.83
CA ILE A 26 -12.96 -2.86 5.58
C ILE A 26 -12.15 -2.86 6.89
N ASP A 27 -12.69 -2.27 7.95
CA ASP A 27 -12.02 -2.20 9.25
C ASP A 27 -12.08 -3.51 10.04
N GLU A 28 -13.17 -4.27 9.92
CA GLU A 28 -13.38 -5.58 10.53
C GLU A 28 -12.70 -6.72 9.77
N GLU A 29 -12.33 -6.52 8.50
CA GLU A 29 -11.41 -7.41 7.80
C GLU A 29 -10.02 -7.31 8.44
N ASP A 30 -9.89 -8.02 9.56
CA ASP A 30 -8.64 -8.25 10.25
C ASP A 30 -7.64 -8.81 9.25
N MET A 31 -6.54 -8.08 9.01
CA MET A 31 -5.36 -8.58 8.29
C MET A 31 -4.60 -9.67 9.08
N ILE A 32 -5.30 -10.43 9.90
CA ILE A 32 -4.79 -11.48 10.77
C ILE A 32 -4.77 -12.79 9.97
N GLY A 33 -3.84 -12.84 9.03
CA GLY A 33 -3.32 -14.07 8.43
C GLY A 33 -1.87 -14.28 8.86
N ASN A 34 -1.68 -15.16 9.83
CA ASN A 34 -0.39 -15.50 10.43
C ASN A 34 0.60 -16.13 9.42
N THR A 35 1.89 -15.85 9.63
CA THR A 35 3.06 -16.65 9.20
C THR A 35 3.35 -16.79 7.70
N THR A 36 3.76 -15.70 7.05
CA THR A 36 4.94 -15.66 6.16
C THR A 36 5.10 -14.21 5.71
N PHE A 37 6.31 -13.64 5.85
CA PHE A 37 6.66 -12.24 5.56
C PHE A 37 6.20 -11.69 4.18
N PHE A 38 5.67 -12.51 3.29
CA PHE A 38 5.42 -12.22 1.89
C PHE A 38 3.95 -12.06 1.51
N ARG A 39 3.01 -12.68 2.25
CA ARG A 39 1.57 -12.67 1.91
C ARG A 39 0.78 -11.52 2.57
N LYS A 40 1.44 -10.80 3.49
CA LYS A 40 0.87 -9.71 4.29
C LYS A 40 1.08 -8.31 3.67
N ILE A 41 1.75 -8.24 2.52
CA ILE A 41 2.22 -6.99 1.92
C ILE A 41 1.22 -6.44 0.92
N VAL A 42 0.31 -7.28 0.44
CA VAL A 42 -0.70 -6.92 -0.55
C VAL A 42 -2.04 -7.43 -0.04
N PRO A 43 -2.92 -6.55 0.44
CA PRO A 43 -4.17 -6.99 1.01
C PRO A 43 -5.20 -7.32 -0.10
N PRO A 44 -5.96 -8.42 0.04
CA PRO A 44 -6.92 -8.85 -0.97
C PRO A 44 -8.01 -7.80 -1.13
N GLU A 45 -8.47 -7.59 -2.36
CA GLU A 45 -9.54 -6.64 -2.63
C GLU A 45 -10.82 -7.01 -1.83
N PRO A 46 -11.35 -6.10 -1.00
CA PRO A 46 -12.55 -6.35 -0.21
C PRO A 46 -13.71 -6.71 -1.12
N ALA A 47 -14.49 -7.74 -0.75
CA ALA A 47 -15.63 -8.17 -1.55
C ALA A 47 -16.66 -7.05 -1.82
N ILE A 48 -16.71 -6.06 -0.92
CA ILE A 48 -17.59 -4.90 -1.02
C ILE A 48 -17.32 -4.00 -2.23
N PHE A 49 -16.13 -4.08 -2.85
CA PHE A 49 -15.84 -3.33 -4.08
C PHE A 49 -16.72 -3.81 -5.25
N ASN A 50 -17.18 -5.07 -5.22
CA ASN A 50 -18.07 -5.63 -6.24
C ASN A 50 -19.54 -5.23 -6.07
N ALA A 51 -19.90 -4.48 -5.02
CA ALA A 51 -21.30 -4.19 -4.71
C ALA A 51 -21.90 -3.08 -5.59
N SER A 52 -21.13 -2.04 -5.92
CA SER A 52 -21.59 -0.91 -6.74
C SER A 52 -20.42 -0.05 -7.21
N ASP A 53 -20.38 0.30 -8.50
CA ASP A 53 -19.39 1.22 -9.06
C ASP A 53 -19.35 2.57 -8.33
N ARG A 54 -20.52 3.06 -7.87
CA ARG A 54 -20.66 4.34 -7.19
C ARG A 54 -20.02 4.33 -5.80
N LEU A 55 -20.13 3.21 -5.08
CA LEU A 55 -19.53 3.06 -3.75
C LEU A 55 -18.05 2.66 -3.85
N ARG A 56 -17.71 1.88 -4.87
CA ARG A 56 -16.38 1.34 -5.11
C ARG A 56 -15.30 2.42 -5.08
N ALA A 57 -15.43 3.51 -5.85
CA ALA A 57 -14.40 4.55 -5.88
C ALA A 57 -14.11 5.18 -4.50
N ALA A 58 -15.15 5.44 -3.72
CA ALA A 58 -14.99 6.02 -2.38
C ALA A 58 -14.45 5.01 -1.35
N LEU A 59 -14.82 3.73 -1.49
CA LEU A 59 -14.33 2.66 -0.63
C LEU A 59 -12.90 2.22 -0.99
N GLU A 60 -12.55 2.21 -2.28
CA GLU A 60 -11.18 2.03 -2.78
C GLU A 60 -10.27 3.10 -2.19
N ALA A 61 -10.68 4.37 -2.26
CA ALA A 61 -9.90 5.45 -1.69
C ALA A 61 -9.71 5.30 -0.17
N TYR A 62 -10.75 4.90 0.55
CA TYR A 62 -10.63 4.62 1.98
C TYR A 62 -9.69 3.44 2.26
N TYR A 63 -9.85 2.34 1.52
CA TYR A 63 -9.07 1.12 1.70
C TYR A 63 -7.59 1.35 1.41
N TYR A 64 -7.25 1.90 0.25
CA TYR A 64 -5.87 2.14 -0.16
C TYR A 64 -5.20 3.25 0.66
N THR A 65 -5.93 4.08 1.41
CA THR A 65 -5.30 5.05 2.33
C THR A 65 -5.11 4.50 3.74
N THR A 66 -5.92 3.54 4.17
CA THR A 66 -5.94 3.08 5.58
C THR A 66 -5.36 1.69 5.79
N LYS A 67 -5.26 0.87 4.74
CA LYS A 67 -4.92 -0.56 4.86
C LYS A 67 -3.65 -0.98 4.13
N THR A 68 -3.05 -0.12 3.32
CA THR A 68 -1.86 -0.43 2.52
C THR A 68 -0.63 0.33 3.03
N ASP A 69 -0.20 -0.02 4.25
CA ASP A 69 1.16 0.30 4.70
C ASP A 69 2.13 -0.79 4.24
N ILE A 70 2.82 -0.53 3.13
CA ILE A 70 3.53 -1.55 2.36
C ILE A 70 5.03 -1.32 2.40
N LEU A 71 5.76 -2.32 2.89
CA LEU A 71 7.22 -2.37 2.79
C LEU A 71 7.66 -3.06 1.49
N TYR A 72 7.98 -2.29 0.46
CA TYR A 72 8.57 -2.77 -0.78
C TYR A 72 10.05 -3.17 -0.59
N SER A 73 10.41 -4.36 -1.05
CA SER A 73 11.80 -4.81 -1.16
C SER A 73 12.04 -5.58 -2.46
N TRP A 74 13.29 -5.64 -2.92
CA TRP A 74 13.65 -6.39 -4.13
C TRP A 74 13.27 -7.87 -4.08
N ARG A 75 13.20 -8.46 -2.87
CA ARG A 75 12.80 -9.87 -2.66
C ARG A 75 11.34 -10.13 -3.02
N ILE A 76 10.51 -9.09 -3.00
CA ILE A 76 9.07 -9.18 -3.25
C ILE A 76 8.61 -8.40 -4.48
N ALA A 77 9.56 -7.76 -5.18
CA ALA A 77 9.28 -6.84 -6.28
C ALA A 77 8.33 -7.44 -7.29
N LYS A 78 8.50 -8.72 -7.66
CA LYS A 78 7.61 -9.41 -8.61
C LYS A 78 6.15 -9.39 -8.15
N PHE A 79 5.87 -9.78 -6.92
CA PHE A 79 4.51 -9.88 -6.39
C PHE A 79 3.88 -8.50 -6.21
N PHE A 80 4.66 -7.56 -5.66
CA PHE A 80 4.21 -6.19 -5.48
C PHE A 80 3.90 -5.53 -6.83
N ASN A 81 4.78 -5.67 -7.83
CA ASN A 81 4.59 -5.06 -9.14
C ASN A 81 3.34 -5.62 -9.84
N GLN A 82 3.08 -6.94 -9.72
CA GLN A 82 1.85 -7.53 -10.24
C GLN A 82 0.60 -6.94 -9.59
N TRP A 83 0.62 -6.71 -8.29
CA TRP A 83 -0.48 -6.07 -7.58
C TRP A 83 -0.63 -4.57 -7.90
N ALA A 84 0.48 -3.83 -7.93
CA ALA A 84 0.48 -2.43 -8.32
C ALA A 84 -0.14 -2.24 -9.71
N HIS A 85 0.13 -3.16 -10.64
CA HIS A 85 -0.53 -3.19 -11.94
C HIS A 85 -2.03 -3.52 -11.86
N SER A 86 -2.46 -4.41 -10.96
CA SER A 86 -3.87 -4.80 -10.87
C SER A 86 -4.76 -3.70 -10.30
N ILE A 87 -4.26 -2.91 -9.35
CA ILE A 87 -5.04 -1.82 -8.73
C ILE A 87 -5.04 -0.54 -9.58
N GLY A 88 -4.07 -0.41 -10.49
CA GLY A 88 -3.90 0.76 -11.35
C GLY A 88 -3.12 1.89 -10.68
N ALA A 89 -2.55 2.78 -11.50
CA ALA A 89 -1.71 3.88 -11.03
C ALA A 89 -2.45 4.85 -10.10
N GLU A 90 -3.72 5.15 -10.38
CA GLU A 90 -4.55 6.06 -9.57
C GLU A 90 -4.67 5.57 -8.13
N ASN A 91 -5.04 4.30 -7.93
CA ASN A 91 -5.15 3.70 -6.59
C ASN A 91 -3.80 3.49 -5.92
N LEU A 92 -2.74 3.26 -6.69
CA LEU A 92 -1.40 3.15 -6.14
C LEU A 92 -0.94 4.44 -5.46
N THR A 93 -1.35 5.61 -5.97
CA THR A 93 -1.01 6.91 -5.36
C THR A 93 -1.60 7.13 -3.97
N LEU A 94 -2.64 6.37 -3.64
CA LEU A 94 -3.33 6.44 -2.36
C LEU A 94 -2.61 5.63 -1.27
N CYS A 95 -1.74 4.71 -1.67
CA CYS A 95 -1.07 3.77 -0.79
C CYS A 95 0.12 4.40 -0.05
N ASN A 96 0.30 4.05 1.22
CA ASN A 96 1.51 4.38 1.96
C ASN A 96 2.59 3.32 1.69
N ILE A 97 3.46 3.60 0.72
CA ILE A 97 4.50 2.65 0.30
C ILE A 97 5.86 3.13 0.78
N GLU A 98 6.57 2.24 1.45
CA GLU A 98 7.94 2.46 1.88
C GLU A 98 8.87 1.45 1.23
N VAL A 99 9.97 1.92 0.64
CA VAL A 99 10.94 1.12 -0.08
C VAL A 99 12.17 0.91 0.78
N VAL A 100 12.58 -0.34 0.98
CA VAL A 100 13.85 -0.68 1.64
C VAL A 100 14.87 -1.16 0.63
N VAL A 101 16.00 -0.46 0.58
CA VAL A 101 17.14 -0.76 -0.26
C VAL A 101 18.31 -1.19 0.62
N TRP A 102 18.96 -2.29 0.28
CA TRP A 102 20.15 -2.78 0.98
C TRP A 102 21.39 -2.43 0.15
N THR A 103 22.45 -1.90 0.80
CA THR A 103 23.88 -1.71 0.39
C THR A 103 24.42 -0.28 0.19
N LYS A 104 25.78 -0.17 0.25
CA LYS A 104 26.65 1.03 0.20
C LYS A 104 26.46 1.96 -1.02
N GLN A 105 25.83 1.51 -2.10
CA GLN A 105 25.67 2.22 -3.39
C GLN A 105 24.32 2.94 -3.55
N ALA A 106 23.47 2.95 -2.52
CA ALA A 106 22.08 3.42 -2.61
C ALA A 106 21.88 4.89 -3.05
N TRP A 107 22.89 5.76 -2.88
CA TRP A 107 22.79 7.18 -3.30
C TRP A 107 22.98 7.38 -4.80
N GLU A 108 23.90 6.63 -5.42
CA GLU A 108 24.15 6.70 -6.87
C GLU A 108 23.00 6.10 -7.69
N GLN A 109 22.10 5.37 -7.02
CA GLN A 109 20.99 4.66 -7.65
C GLN A 109 19.62 5.23 -7.29
N GLU A 110 19.49 6.33 -6.55
CA GLU A 110 18.16 6.85 -6.22
C GLU A 110 17.38 7.26 -7.47
N GLU A 111 18.04 7.98 -8.38
CA GLU A 111 17.44 8.31 -9.68
C GLU A 111 17.17 7.06 -10.52
N GLN A 112 18.07 6.07 -10.48
CA GLN A 112 17.87 4.79 -11.17
C GLN A 112 16.70 4.00 -10.59
N LEU A 113 16.51 4.05 -9.27
CA LEU A 113 15.41 3.44 -8.54
C LEU A 113 14.10 4.13 -8.93
N ARG A 114 14.02 5.46 -8.87
CA ARG A 114 12.85 6.23 -9.33
C ARG A 114 12.51 5.89 -10.79
N ARG A 115 13.49 5.86 -11.69
CA ARG A 115 13.28 5.45 -13.09
C ARG A 115 12.77 4.02 -13.22
N SER A 116 13.29 3.08 -12.43
CA SER A 116 12.83 1.69 -12.43
C SER A 116 11.40 1.57 -11.89
N LEU A 117 11.08 2.30 -10.81
CA LEU A 117 9.75 2.33 -10.22
C LEU A 117 8.76 2.96 -11.19
N PHE A 118 9.08 4.10 -11.80
CA PHE A 118 8.26 4.74 -12.84
C PHE A 118 7.97 3.79 -14.01
N LYS A 119 9.01 3.14 -14.54
CA LYS A 119 8.87 2.16 -15.63
C LYS A 119 7.91 1.01 -15.26
N THR A 120 7.87 0.63 -13.99
CA THR A 120 7.10 -0.53 -13.54
C THR A 120 5.70 -0.13 -13.10
N TRP A 121 5.55 0.96 -12.36
CA TRP A 121 4.30 1.37 -11.74
C TRP A 121 3.51 2.34 -12.62
N GLY A 122 4.15 2.96 -13.61
CA GLY A 122 3.52 3.93 -14.50
C GLY A 122 3.20 5.27 -13.84
N VAL A 123 3.70 5.50 -12.63
CA VAL A 123 3.49 6.72 -11.85
C VAL A 123 4.83 7.30 -11.40
N GLU A 124 4.96 8.62 -11.43
CA GLU A 124 6.17 9.30 -10.97
C GLU A 124 6.27 9.22 -9.46
N VAL A 125 7.44 8.84 -8.96
CA VAL A 125 7.71 8.63 -7.54
C VAL A 125 8.95 9.41 -7.15
N ASP A 126 8.79 10.29 -6.17
CA ASP A 126 9.87 10.81 -5.36
C ASP A 126 10.10 9.92 -4.13
N LEU A 127 11.31 10.00 -3.58
CA LEU A 127 11.72 9.19 -2.44
C LEU A 127 12.13 10.11 -1.29
N GLU A 128 11.37 10.06 -0.20
CA GLU A 128 11.68 10.76 1.04
C GLU A 128 12.46 9.80 1.97
N ALA A 129 13.69 10.13 2.32
CA ALA A 129 14.49 9.29 3.20
C ALA A 129 13.91 9.29 4.63
N LEU A 130 13.61 8.11 5.16
CA LEU A 130 13.09 7.95 6.53
C LEU A 130 14.20 7.58 7.51
N GLU A 131 14.83 6.42 7.28
CA GLU A 131 15.79 5.84 8.23
C GLU A 131 16.92 5.10 7.51
N THR A 132 18.08 5.07 8.15
CA THR A 132 19.22 4.25 7.76
C THR A 132 19.51 3.28 8.90
N PHE A 133 19.46 1.98 8.63
CA PHE A 133 19.74 0.96 9.64
C PHE A 133 20.79 -0.04 9.13
N GLY A 134 21.80 -0.31 9.97
CA GLY A 134 22.73 -1.42 9.76
C GLY A 134 22.08 -2.74 10.13
N ASN A 135 22.49 -3.84 9.50
CA ASN A 135 22.05 -5.16 9.96
C ASN A 135 22.86 -5.55 11.22
N PRO A 136 22.23 -5.68 12.41
CA PRO A 136 22.94 -6.04 13.65
C PRO A 136 23.64 -7.40 13.53
N ALA A 137 23.08 -8.32 12.73
CA ALA A 137 23.60 -9.68 12.55
C ALA A 137 24.89 -9.76 11.72
N TRP A 138 25.34 -8.64 11.12
CA TRP A 138 26.57 -8.56 10.32
C TRP A 138 27.68 -7.77 11.02
N HIS A 139 27.44 -7.33 12.25
CA HIS A 139 28.48 -6.83 13.15
C HIS A 139 29.14 -8.03 13.85
N THR A 140 29.86 -8.84 13.07
CA THR A 140 30.86 -9.77 13.62
C THR A 140 32.21 -9.09 13.48
N ASP A 141 32.95 -9.00 14.59
CA ASP A 141 34.04 -8.07 14.91
C ASP A 141 35.27 -7.98 13.98
N GLU A 142 35.24 -8.48 12.74
CA GLU A 142 36.44 -8.53 11.88
C GLU A 142 36.28 -8.05 10.42
N ILE A 143 35.10 -7.63 9.94
CA ILE A 143 34.93 -7.24 8.52
C ILE A 143 34.08 -5.97 8.34
N GLY A 144 34.61 -4.81 8.71
CA GLY A 144 34.11 -3.47 8.31
C GLY A 144 32.63 -3.18 8.64
N PRO A 145 32.10 -2.01 8.26
CA PRO A 145 30.67 -1.74 8.40
C PRO A 145 29.90 -2.65 7.43
N GLY A 146 29.06 -3.53 7.98
CA GLY A 146 28.18 -4.41 7.23
C GLY A 146 27.20 -3.67 6.31
N PRO A 147 26.37 -4.40 5.52
CA PRO A 147 25.43 -3.79 4.60
C PRO A 147 24.45 -2.87 5.35
N ILE A 148 24.46 -1.59 4.96
CA ILE A 148 23.52 -0.58 5.44
C ILE A 148 22.25 -0.68 4.59
N ALA A 149 21.10 -0.78 5.24
CA ALA A 149 19.80 -0.59 4.61
C ALA A 149 19.32 0.84 4.79
N ARG A 150 18.56 1.31 3.81
CA ARG A 150 17.83 2.57 3.87
C ARG A 150 16.38 2.36 3.54
N ARG A 151 15.54 3.09 4.26
CA ARG A 151 14.10 3.12 4.09
C ARG A 151 13.70 4.48 3.54
N PHE A 152 12.92 4.45 2.48
CA PHE A 152 12.36 5.64 1.83
C PHE A 152 10.85 5.53 1.86
N ARG A 153 10.15 6.65 2.06
CA ARG A 153 8.73 6.77 1.72
C ARG A 153 8.59 7.16 0.26
N CYS A 154 7.72 6.48 -0.46
CA CYS A 154 7.32 6.88 -1.81
C CYS A 154 6.36 8.06 -1.71
N VAL A 155 6.66 9.12 -2.47
CA VAL A 155 5.78 10.28 -2.65
C VAL A 155 5.39 10.31 -4.12
N PHE A 156 4.12 10.01 -4.39
CA PHE A 156 3.58 9.99 -5.75
C PHE A 156 3.27 11.41 -6.24
N LYS A 157 3.50 11.67 -7.54
CA LYS A 157 3.17 12.95 -8.19
C LYS A 157 2.02 12.82 -9.17
#